data_AF-A0A661DKU6-F1
#
_entry.id   AF-A0A661DKU6-F1
#
_cell.length_a   1.000
_cell.length_b   1.000
_cell.length_c   1.000
_cell.angle_alpha   90.00
_cell.angle_beta   90.00
_cell.angle_gamma   90.00
#
_symmetry.space_group_name_H-M   'P 1'
#
loop_
_entity.id
_entity.type
_entity.pdbx_description
1 polymer ?
#
loop_
_entity_poly.entity_id
_entity_poly.type
_entity_poly.pdbx_seq_one_letter_code
_entity_poly.pdbx_strand_id
1 'polypeptide(L)'
;MKQKKHIIFVAGFLILFLSVGFSTLKNRDLELVKNLDIYYTLFRELNMFYVDETDPEELVTTSIEAMLSSLDPYTTFIPESDMDDFQFQTTGEYGGIGSLIRRSGEQVMIAEPYEGFPAAKAGVRAGDIILEVDGVPTKKMEIEKVSDKLKGKPGTELKLVIKRYGEEKNLEIPMIREKISILNVPYYGMIEPGTGYIRISNFTTGASYEVENALKELKRENELNSL
;
A
#
# COMPACT_ATOMS: atom_id res chain seq x y z
N MET A 1 30.73 58.63 -30.03
CA MET A 1 29.39 58.21 -30.50
C MET A 1 29.19 56.69 -30.66
N LYS A 2 30.22 55.87 -30.94
CA LYS A 2 30.03 54.42 -31.18
C LYS A 2 29.64 53.60 -29.94
N GLN A 3 30.20 53.87 -28.75
CA GLN A 3 29.88 53.10 -27.53
C GLN A 3 28.44 53.24 -27.03
N LYS A 4 27.85 54.44 -27.12
CA LYS A 4 26.43 54.65 -26.73
C LYS A 4 25.45 53.84 -27.59
N LYS A 5 25.79 53.58 -28.86
CA LYS A 5 24.96 52.77 -29.76
C LYS A 5 24.99 51.28 -29.39
N HIS A 6 26.11 50.75 -28.89
CA HIS A 6 26.18 49.36 -28.43
C HIS A 6 25.40 49.11 -27.14
N ILE A 7 25.45 50.04 -26.18
CA ILE A 7 24.69 49.90 -24.91
C ILE A 7 23.18 49.84 -25.17
N ILE A 8 22.66 50.68 -26.07
CA ILE A 8 21.24 50.67 -26.45
C ILE A 8 20.85 49.35 -27.14
N PHE A 9 21.73 48.82 -27.99
CA PHE A 9 21.49 47.54 -28.68
C PHE A 9 21.46 46.36 -27.71
N VAL A 10 22.38 46.33 -26.74
CA VAL A 10 22.43 45.28 -25.71
C VAL A 10 21.23 45.36 -24.77
N ALA A 11 20.82 46.56 -24.34
CA ALA A 11 19.63 46.75 -23.51
C ALA A 11 18.34 46.34 -24.25
N GLY A 12 18.22 46.68 -25.54
CA GLY A 12 17.10 46.24 -26.39
C GLY A 12 17.05 44.73 -26.57
N PHE A 13 18.21 44.09 -26.76
CA PHE A 13 18.30 42.62 -26.86
C PHE A 13 17.96 41.94 -25.53
N LEU A 14 18.36 42.52 -24.39
CA LEU A 14 18.03 42.00 -23.06
C LEU A 14 16.52 42.10 -22.77
N ILE A 15 15.88 43.22 -23.13
CA ILE A 15 14.43 43.42 -23.01
C ILE A 15 13.66 42.45 -23.91
N LEU A 16 14.15 42.20 -25.13
CA LEU A 16 13.56 41.22 -26.04
C LEU A 16 13.73 39.79 -25.52
N PHE A 17 14.88 39.45 -24.93
CA PHE A 17 15.12 38.15 -24.30
C PHE A 17 14.23 37.94 -23.07
N LEU A 18 14.07 38.98 -22.24
CA LEU A 18 13.17 38.97 -21.08
C LEU A 18 11.69 38.90 -21.49
N SER A 19 11.27 39.59 -22.56
CA SER A 19 9.87 39.54 -23.01
C SER A 19 9.51 38.21 -23.67
N VAL A 20 10.44 37.61 -24.42
CA VAL A 20 10.28 36.28 -25.03
C VAL A 20 10.33 35.18 -23.96
N GLY A 21 11.21 35.30 -22.95
CA GLY A 21 11.23 34.39 -21.80
C GLY A 21 9.97 34.49 -20.92
N PHE A 22 9.41 35.69 -20.76
CA PHE A 22 8.20 35.92 -19.98
C PHE A 22 6.92 35.48 -20.70
N SER A 23 6.85 35.62 -22.03
CA SER A 23 5.68 35.18 -22.82
C SER A 23 5.59 33.66 -22.95
N THR A 24 6.72 32.96 -23.00
CA THR A 24 6.76 31.49 -23.10
C THR A 24 6.38 30.80 -21.78
N LEU A 25 6.73 31.37 -20.62
CA LEU A 25 6.30 30.86 -19.31
C LEU A 25 4.80 31.08 -19.07
N LYS A 26 4.25 32.27 -19.40
CA LYS A 26 2.83 32.59 -19.20
C LYS A 26 1.87 31.68 -20.00
N ASN A 27 2.26 31.22 -21.19
CA ASN A 27 1.36 30.46 -22.05
C ASN A 27 1.10 29.02 -21.57
N ARG A 28 2.11 28.35 -20.97
CA ARG A 28 1.96 26.96 -20.51
C ARG A 28 1.05 26.85 -19.29
N ASP A 29 1.19 27.75 -18.34
CA ASP A 29 0.35 27.78 -17.13
C ASP A 29 -1.11 28.10 -17.48
N LEU A 30 -1.35 28.98 -18.46
CA LEU A 30 -2.70 29.30 -18.93
C LEU A 30 -3.39 28.11 -19.60
N GLU A 31 -2.66 27.33 -20.41
CA GLU A 31 -3.21 26.13 -21.07
C GLU A 31 -3.53 25.03 -20.05
N LEU A 32 -2.65 24.82 -19.06
CA LEU A 32 -2.87 23.88 -17.98
C LEU A 32 -4.12 24.23 -17.16
N VAL A 33 -4.25 25.49 -16.73
CA VAL A 33 -5.42 25.95 -15.96
C VAL A 33 -6.70 25.77 -16.77
N LYS A 34 -6.70 26.10 -18.07
CA LYS A 34 -7.86 25.89 -18.94
C LYS A 34 -8.24 24.41 -19.03
N ASN A 35 -7.28 23.51 -19.21
CA ASN A 35 -7.55 22.08 -19.31
C ASN A 35 -8.06 21.49 -17.99
N LEU A 36 -7.54 21.96 -16.85
CA LEU A 36 -8.04 21.57 -15.53
C LEU A 36 -9.48 22.07 -15.30
N ASP A 37 -9.81 23.28 -15.75
CA ASP A 37 -11.19 23.81 -15.67
C ASP A 37 -12.18 23.01 -16.53
N ILE A 38 -11.76 22.61 -17.73
CA ILE A 38 -12.55 21.72 -18.60
C ILE A 38 -12.77 20.36 -17.93
N TYR A 39 -11.71 19.76 -17.38
CA TYR A 39 -11.79 18.47 -16.68
C TYR A 39 -12.73 18.55 -15.47
N TYR A 40 -12.55 19.56 -14.62
CA TYR A 40 -13.41 19.79 -13.46
C TYR A 40 -14.87 20.01 -13.85
N THR A 41 -15.12 20.83 -14.89
CA THR A 41 -16.48 21.10 -15.39
C THR A 41 -17.15 19.83 -15.90
N LEU A 42 -16.45 19.04 -16.72
CA LEU A 42 -16.94 17.75 -17.22
C LEU A 42 -17.29 16.81 -16.07
N PHE A 43 -16.37 16.64 -15.13
CA PHE A 43 -16.56 15.76 -13.97
C PHE A 43 -17.76 16.18 -13.13
N ARG A 44 -17.89 17.49 -12.86
CA ARG A 44 -19.01 18.07 -12.11
C ARG A 44 -20.34 17.86 -12.84
N GLU A 45 -20.39 18.10 -14.14
CA GLU A 45 -21.61 17.90 -14.94
C GLU A 45 -22.02 16.43 -14.98
N LEU A 46 -21.06 15.53 -15.19
CA LEU A 46 -21.30 14.09 -15.13
C LEU A 46 -21.90 13.70 -13.78
N ASN A 47 -21.27 14.09 -12.67
CA ASN A 47 -21.74 13.71 -11.33
C ASN A 47 -23.12 14.28 -10.99
N MET A 48 -23.47 15.49 -11.46
CA MET A 48 -24.76 16.13 -11.16
C MET A 48 -25.92 15.69 -12.06
N PHE A 49 -25.65 15.34 -13.32
CA PHE A 49 -26.69 15.16 -14.33
C PHE A 49 -26.75 13.75 -14.94
N TYR A 50 -25.86 12.84 -14.53
CA TYR A 50 -25.96 11.45 -14.96
C TYR A 50 -27.22 10.78 -14.39
N VAL A 51 -27.74 9.79 -15.13
CA VAL A 51 -29.01 9.12 -14.80
C VAL A 51 -28.89 8.24 -13.55
N ASP A 52 -27.72 7.65 -13.34
CA ASP A 52 -27.41 6.78 -12.22
C ASP A 52 -26.46 7.47 -11.23
N GLU A 53 -26.45 6.98 -9.99
CA GLU A 53 -25.48 7.42 -8.99
C GLU A 53 -24.06 7.06 -9.45
N THR A 54 -23.15 8.02 -9.36
CA THR A 54 -21.75 7.84 -9.73
C THR A 54 -20.87 7.92 -8.49
N ASP A 55 -19.85 7.08 -8.41
CA ASP A 55 -18.81 7.17 -7.38
C ASP A 55 -17.70 8.13 -7.86
N PRO A 56 -17.56 9.32 -7.24
CA PRO A 56 -16.54 10.28 -7.62
C PRO A 56 -15.11 9.73 -7.51
N GLU A 57 -14.85 8.89 -6.51
CA GLU A 57 -13.50 8.34 -6.25
C GLU A 57 -13.13 7.35 -7.36
N GLU A 58 -14.04 6.44 -7.70
CA GLU A 58 -13.83 5.47 -8.79
C GLU A 58 -13.61 6.18 -10.15
N LEU A 59 -14.40 7.21 -10.44
CA LEU A 59 -14.28 7.96 -11.70
C LEU A 59 -12.95 8.73 -11.81
N VAL A 60 -12.48 9.34 -10.72
CA VAL A 60 -11.18 10.03 -10.70
C VAL A 60 -10.04 9.02 -10.84
N THR A 61 -10.09 7.90 -10.11
CA THR A 61 -9.07 6.85 -10.19
C THR A 61 -8.98 6.29 -11.62
N THR A 62 -10.13 5.99 -12.22
CA THR A 62 -10.21 5.51 -13.62
C THR A 62 -9.61 6.52 -14.60
N SER A 63 -9.86 7.82 -14.41
CA SER A 63 -9.32 8.85 -15.31
C SER A 63 -7.80 8.96 -15.19
N ILE A 64 -7.25 8.87 -13.97
CA ILE A 64 -5.81 8.87 -13.72
C ILE A 64 -5.16 7.65 -14.36
N GLU A 65 -5.69 6.45 -14.11
CA GLU A 65 -5.18 5.21 -14.69
C GLU A 65 -5.20 5.24 -16.22
N ALA A 66 -6.29 5.72 -16.82
CA ALA A 66 -6.39 5.89 -18.27
C ALA A 66 -5.34 6.87 -18.80
N MET A 67 -5.11 8.01 -18.12
CA MET A 67 -4.05 8.95 -18.50
C MET A 67 -2.67 8.30 -18.43
N LEU A 68 -2.36 7.59 -17.35
CA LEU A 68 -1.05 6.96 -17.14
C LEU A 68 -0.80 5.80 -18.10
N SER A 69 -1.83 5.04 -18.47
CA SER A 69 -1.74 3.93 -19.44
C SER A 69 -1.19 4.35 -20.81
N SER A 70 -1.36 5.63 -21.16
CA SER A 70 -0.86 6.20 -22.41
C SER A 70 0.63 6.59 -22.38
N LEU A 71 1.25 6.66 -21.19
CA LEU A 71 2.65 7.07 -21.01
C LEU A 71 3.58 5.86 -21.13
N ASP A 72 3.49 4.93 -20.17
CA ASP A 72 4.33 3.75 -20.08
C ASP A 72 3.74 2.71 -19.10
N PRO A 73 4.16 1.43 -19.15
CA PRO A 73 3.57 0.36 -18.32
C PRO A 73 4.07 0.33 -16.87
N TYR A 74 4.97 1.23 -16.45
CA TYR A 74 5.58 1.25 -15.11
C TYR A 74 5.11 2.45 -14.26
N THR A 75 4.63 3.52 -14.88
CA THR A 75 4.03 4.64 -14.17
C THR A 75 2.62 4.28 -13.73
N THR A 76 2.43 4.10 -12.43
CA THR A 76 1.13 3.78 -11.83
C THR A 76 0.75 4.79 -10.75
N PHE A 77 -0.54 4.94 -10.51
CA PHE A 77 -1.10 5.68 -9.40
C PHE A 77 -1.60 4.68 -8.35
N ILE A 78 -1.34 4.97 -7.07
CA ILE A 78 -1.84 4.16 -5.95
C ILE A 78 -2.92 4.98 -5.26
N PRO A 79 -4.20 4.60 -5.34
CA PRO A 79 -5.27 5.29 -4.63
C PRO A 79 -5.14 5.06 -3.12
N GLU A 80 -5.77 5.92 -2.33
CA GLU A 80 -5.73 5.83 -0.86
C GLU A 80 -6.30 4.50 -0.34
N SER A 81 -7.33 3.96 -1.02
CA SER A 81 -7.90 2.64 -0.72
C SER A 81 -6.88 1.50 -0.74
N ASP A 82 -5.82 1.64 -1.54
CA ASP A 82 -4.82 0.60 -1.81
C ASP A 82 -3.50 0.88 -1.08
N MET A 83 -3.44 1.96 -0.30
CA MET A 83 -2.23 2.39 0.39
C MET A 83 -1.71 1.35 1.38
N ASP A 84 -2.61 0.66 2.09
CA ASP A 84 -2.25 -0.41 3.03
C ASP A 84 -1.57 -1.59 2.31
N ASP A 85 -2.01 -1.92 1.10
CA ASP A 85 -1.45 -3.01 0.29
C ASP A 85 -0.09 -2.63 -0.28
N PHE A 86 0.03 -1.39 -0.78
CA PHE A 86 1.30 -0.86 -1.24
C PHE A 86 2.33 -0.78 -0.10
N GLN A 87 1.90 -0.32 1.08
CA GLN A 87 2.75 -0.30 2.27
C GLN A 87 3.19 -1.71 2.65
N PHE A 88 2.29 -2.69 2.61
CA PHE A 88 2.66 -4.08 2.89
C PHE A 88 3.70 -4.63 1.91
N GLN A 89 3.53 -4.39 0.60
CA GLN A 89 4.48 -4.88 -0.40
C GLN A 89 5.87 -4.23 -0.26
N THR A 90 5.94 -2.97 0.16
CA THR A 90 7.18 -2.20 0.23
C THR A 90 7.88 -2.27 1.59
N THR A 91 7.13 -2.47 2.67
CA THR A 91 7.65 -2.45 4.05
C THR A 91 7.44 -3.78 4.79
N GLY A 92 6.54 -4.64 4.33
CA GLY A 92 6.10 -5.83 5.07
C GLY A 92 5.14 -5.48 6.21
N GLU A 93 4.65 -4.24 6.26
CA GLU A 93 3.79 -3.74 7.33
C GLU A 93 2.38 -3.41 6.84
N TYR A 94 1.36 -3.70 7.65
CA TYR A 94 -0.02 -3.31 7.38
C TYR A 94 -0.82 -3.20 8.68
N GLY A 95 -1.96 -2.50 8.65
CA GLY A 95 -2.91 -2.47 9.76
C GLY A 95 -3.91 -3.62 9.67
N GLY A 96 -4.04 -4.42 10.73
CA GLY A 96 -5.03 -5.51 10.72
C GLY A 96 -4.97 -6.43 11.93
N ILE A 97 -5.47 -7.65 11.75
CA ILE A 97 -5.57 -8.65 12.82
C ILE A 97 -4.35 -9.59 12.89
N GLY A 98 -3.47 -9.58 11.89
CA GLY A 98 -2.27 -10.40 11.83
C GLY A 98 -2.56 -11.89 11.60
N SER A 99 -3.17 -12.20 10.45
CA SER A 99 -3.46 -13.58 10.08
C SER A 99 -3.46 -13.77 8.57
N LEU A 100 -2.92 -14.90 8.12
CA LEU A 100 -3.13 -15.40 6.77
C LEU A 100 -4.52 -16.03 6.68
N ILE A 101 -5.29 -15.62 5.67
CA ILE A 101 -6.58 -16.22 5.33
C ILE A 101 -6.48 -17.01 4.03
N ARG A 102 -7.34 -18.00 3.87
CA ARG A 102 -7.47 -18.75 2.62
C ARG A 102 -8.93 -19.06 2.32
N ARG A 103 -9.22 -19.29 1.05
CA ARG A 103 -10.54 -19.74 0.63
C ARG A 103 -10.68 -21.25 0.85
N SER A 104 -11.82 -21.66 1.38
CA SER A 104 -12.23 -23.05 1.60
C SER A 104 -13.66 -23.22 1.10
N GLY A 105 -13.82 -23.66 -0.15
CA GLY A 105 -15.12 -23.71 -0.83
C GLY A 105 -15.77 -22.32 -0.97
N GLU A 106 -16.97 -22.16 -0.41
CA GLU A 106 -17.71 -20.89 -0.39
C GLU A 106 -17.39 -20.00 0.83
N GLN A 107 -16.48 -20.44 1.70
CA GLN A 107 -16.16 -19.78 2.95
C GLN A 107 -14.69 -19.34 2.98
N VAL A 108 -14.40 -18.35 3.82
CA VAL A 108 -13.03 -17.92 4.11
C VAL A 108 -12.65 -18.47 5.48
N MET A 109 -11.44 -19.01 5.59
CA MET A 109 -10.92 -19.57 6.82
C MET A 109 -9.55 -19.00 7.17
N ILE A 110 -9.24 -19.00 8.45
CA ILE A 110 -7.93 -18.69 8.97
C ILE A 110 -6.97 -19.82 8.59
N ALA A 111 -5.95 -19.48 7.82
CA ALA A 111 -4.87 -20.40 7.47
C ALA A 111 -3.81 -20.43 8.58
N GLU A 112 -3.35 -19.26 9.00
CA GLU A 112 -2.30 -19.11 10.01
C GLU A 112 -2.44 -17.78 10.74
N PRO A 113 -2.77 -17.77 12.04
CA PRO A 113 -2.66 -16.56 12.86
C PRO A 113 -1.19 -16.36 13.24
N TYR A 114 -0.67 -15.14 13.05
CA TYR A 114 0.71 -14.83 13.37
C TYR A 114 0.88 -14.65 14.88
N GLU A 115 1.90 -15.29 15.45
CA GLU A 115 2.20 -15.21 16.88
C GLU A 115 2.51 -13.77 17.31
N GLY A 116 2.03 -13.39 18.49
CA GLY A 116 2.21 -12.03 19.01
C GLY A 116 1.28 -10.96 18.42
N PHE A 117 0.43 -11.31 17.45
CA PHE A 117 -0.54 -10.39 16.83
C PHE A 117 -1.98 -10.60 17.32
N PRO A 118 -2.91 -9.65 17.05
CA PRO A 118 -4.25 -9.65 17.63
C PRO A 118 -5.03 -10.96 17.47
N ALA A 119 -5.01 -11.59 16.29
CA ALA A 119 -5.72 -12.83 16.04
C ALA A 119 -5.22 -13.96 16.97
N ALA A 120 -3.90 -14.16 17.05
CA ALA A 120 -3.31 -15.17 17.93
C ALA A 120 -3.56 -14.84 19.41
N LYS A 121 -3.38 -13.58 19.83
CA LYS A 121 -3.65 -13.10 21.21
C LYS A 121 -5.12 -13.34 21.61
N ALA A 122 -6.04 -13.17 20.68
CA ALA A 122 -7.47 -13.35 20.90
C ALA A 122 -7.93 -14.82 20.80
N GLY A 123 -6.99 -15.75 20.61
CA GLY A 123 -7.25 -17.18 20.60
C GLY A 123 -7.86 -17.71 19.30
N VAL A 124 -7.74 -16.96 18.20
CA VAL A 124 -8.06 -17.44 16.84
C VAL A 124 -7.04 -18.51 16.44
N ARG A 125 -7.49 -19.54 15.73
CA ARG A 125 -6.69 -20.71 15.37
C ARG A 125 -6.78 -20.98 13.87
N ALA A 126 -5.72 -21.59 13.34
CA ALA A 126 -5.76 -22.20 12.02
C ALA A 126 -6.94 -23.18 11.95
N GLY A 127 -7.74 -23.10 10.89
CA GLY A 127 -8.96 -23.90 10.76
C GLY A 127 -10.26 -23.14 11.05
N ASP A 128 -10.21 -22.02 11.78
CA ASP A 128 -11.41 -21.25 12.11
C ASP A 128 -12.02 -20.65 10.84
N ILE A 129 -13.32 -20.86 10.64
CA ILE A 129 -14.06 -20.32 9.51
C ILE A 129 -14.58 -18.95 9.91
N ILE A 130 -14.27 -17.93 9.11
CA ILE A 130 -14.80 -16.58 9.31
C ILE A 130 -16.26 -16.59 8.84
N LEU A 131 -17.17 -16.21 9.74
CA LEU A 131 -18.60 -16.09 9.43
C LEU A 131 -18.95 -14.63 9.18
N GLU A 132 -18.54 -13.73 10.08
CA GLU A 132 -18.84 -12.30 10.00
C GLU A 132 -17.66 -11.44 10.44
N VAL A 133 -17.54 -10.27 9.85
CA VAL A 133 -16.60 -9.20 10.25
C VAL A 133 -17.43 -7.94 10.45
N ASP A 134 -17.43 -7.39 11.67
CA ASP A 134 -18.21 -6.20 12.05
C ASP A 134 -19.71 -6.33 11.69
N GLY A 135 -20.27 -7.52 11.90
CA GLY A 135 -21.67 -7.85 11.60
C GLY A 135 -21.98 -8.06 10.11
N VAL A 136 -20.97 -7.99 9.23
CA VAL A 136 -21.13 -8.26 7.80
C VAL A 136 -20.81 -9.73 7.51
N PRO A 137 -21.77 -10.52 7.00
CA PRO A 137 -21.54 -11.92 6.64
C PRO A 137 -20.51 -12.07 5.52
N THR A 138 -19.57 -13.00 5.67
CA THR A 138 -18.48 -13.25 4.70
C THR A 138 -18.77 -14.42 3.76
N LYS A 139 -19.92 -15.09 3.93
CA LYS A 139 -20.32 -16.21 3.05
C LYS A 139 -20.42 -15.73 1.60
N LYS A 140 -19.75 -16.44 0.68
CA LYS A 140 -19.66 -16.09 -0.76
C LYS A 140 -18.94 -14.77 -1.07
N MET A 141 -18.37 -14.08 -0.09
CA MET A 141 -17.50 -12.95 -0.38
C MET A 141 -16.22 -13.41 -1.05
N GLU A 142 -15.66 -12.55 -1.90
CA GLU A 142 -14.31 -12.72 -2.42
C GLU A 142 -13.29 -12.58 -1.29
N ILE A 143 -12.18 -13.30 -1.41
CA ILE A 143 -11.15 -13.33 -0.36
C ILE A 143 -10.55 -11.95 -0.12
N GLU A 144 -10.39 -11.16 -1.18
CA GLU A 144 -9.91 -9.77 -1.16
C GLU A 144 -10.84 -8.91 -0.31
N LYS A 145 -12.15 -8.91 -0.57
CA LYS A 145 -13.13 -8.16 0.23
C LYS A 145 -13.16 -8.56 1.70
N VAL A 146 -12.88 -9.83 2.02
CA VAL A 146 -12.75 -10.27 3.42
C VAL A 146 -11.45 -9.75 4.01
N SER A 147 -10.33 -9.82 3.28
CA SER A 147 -9.05 -9.22 3.66
C SER A 147 -9.20 -7.73 3.98
N ASP A 148 -9.86 -6.96 3.13
CA ASP A 148 -10.03 -5.50 3.29
C ASP A 148 -10.81 -5.16 4.57
N LYS A 149 -11.80 -6.00 4.92
CA LYS A 149 -12.57 -5.85 6.17
C LYS A 149 -11.73 -6.18 7.41
N LEU A 150 -10.83 -7.15 7.31
CA LEU A 150 -9.94 -7.54 8.41
C LEU A 150 -8.79 -6.53 8.59
N LYS A 151 -8.37 -5.89 7.49
CA LYS A 151 -7.45 -4.76 7.49
C LYS A 151 -8.14 -3.49 7.96
N GLY A 152 -7.34 -2.47 8.19
CA GLY A 152 -7.80 -1.14 8.56
C GLY A 152 -6.88 -0.48 9.58
N LYS A 153 -7.21 0.77 9.90
CA LYS A 153 -6.36 1.62 10.72
C LYS A 153 -6.01 0.96 12.08
N PRO A 154 -4.71 0.90 12.44
CA PRO A 154 -4.30 0.43 13.76
C PRO A 154 -4.98 1.21 14.90
N GLY A 155 -5.37 0.50 15.95
CA GLY A 155 -6.10 1.04 17.10
C GLY A 155 -7.62 1.03 16.95
N THR A 156 -8.16 0.65 15.78
CA THR A 156 -9.61 0.47 15.61
C THR A 156 -10.07 -0.89 16.11
N GLU A 157 -11.29 -0.95 16.64
CA GLU A 157 -11.92 -2.20 17.06
C GLU A 157 -12.45 -2.97 15.84
N LEU A 158 -12.41 -4.29 15.92
CA LEU A 158 -13.02 -5.23 15.00
C LEU A 158 -13.69 -6.34 15.80
N LYS A 159 -14.89 -6.72 15.38
CA LYS A 159 -15.63 -7.86 15.91
C LYS A 159 -15.65 -8.99 14.89
N LEU A 160 -14.96 -10.09 15.22
CA LEU A 160 -14.89 -11.28 14.37
C LEU A 160 -15.83 -12.36 14.90
N VAL A 161 -16.71 -12.89 14.05
CA VAL A 161 -17.52 -14.07 14.36
C VAL A 161 -16.95 -15.26 13.60
N ILE A 162 -16.57 -16.31 14.31
CA ILE A 162 -15.96 -17.52 13.73
C ILE A 162 -16.73 -18.79 14.07
N LYS A 163 -16.62 -19.79 13.19
CA LYS A 163 -17.00 -21.18 13.46
C LYS A 163 -15.74 -22.02 13.62
N ARG A 164 -15.58 -22.62 14.80
CA ARG A 164 -14.49 -23.55 15.11
C ARG A 164 -14.96 -24.99 14.97
N TYR A 165 -14.14 -25.83 14.36
CA TYR A 165 -14.42 -27.27 14.27
C TYR A 165 -14.47 -27.90 15.67
N GLY A 166 -15.53 -28.66 15.95
CA GLY A 166 -15.77 -29.28 17.26
C GLY A 166 -16.52 -28.39 18.27
N GLU A 167 -16.72 -27.10 17.98
CA GLU A 167 -17.52 -26.21 18.82
C GLU A 167 -18.95 -26.08 18.27
N GLU A 168 -19.94 -26.32 19.12
CA GLU A 168 -21.37 -26.20 18.78
C GLU A 168 -21.73 -24.73 18.48
N LYS A 169 -21.23 -23.80 19.30
CA LYS A 169 -21.55 -22.37 19.22
C LYS A 169 -20.53 -21.61 18.38
N ASN A 170 -20.99 -20.56 17.73
CA ASN A 170 -20.11 -19.58 17.09
C ASN A 170 -19.39 -18.78 18.18
N LEU A 171 -18.13 -18.44 17.92
CA LEU A 171 -17.34 -17.62 18.83
C LEU A 171 -17.32 -16.19 18.30
N GLU A 172 -17.63 -15.25 19.16
CA GLU A 172 -17.52 -13.82 18.90
C GLU A 172 -16.28 -13.30 19.62
N ILE A 173 -15.36 -12.73 18.86
CA ILE A 173 -14.03 -12.35 19.35
C ILE A 173 -13.82 -10.87 19.00
N PRO A 174 -13.93 -9.96 19.98
CA PRO A 174 -13.50 -8.59 19.80
C PRO A 174 -11.96 -8.52 19.79
N MET A 175 -11.40 -7.73 18.89
CA MET A 175 -9.97 -7.47 18.81
C MET A 175 -9.71 -6.05 18.34
N ILE A 176 -8.51 -5.55 18.63
CA ILE A 176 -8.05 -4.24 18.18
C ILE A 176 -7.06 -4.48 17.04
N ARG A 177 -7.25 -3.80 15.91
CA ARG A 177 -6.29 -3.86 14.81
C ARG A 177 -4.96 -3.30 15.29
N GLU A 178 -3.87 -4.01 15.02
CA GLU A 178 -2.51 -3.58 15.35
C GLU A 178 -1.73 -3.36 14.05
N LYS A 179 -0.60 -2.64 14.16
CA LYS A 179 0.38 -2.60 13.08
C LYS A 179 1.07 -3.96 13.03
N ILE A 180 0.80 -4.72 11.97
CA ILE A 180 1.42 -6.00 11.69
C ILE A 180 2.73 -5.74 10.97
N SER A 181 3.80 -6.40 11.39
CA SER A 181 5.12 -6.33 10.75
C SER A 181 5.65 -7.74 10.57
N ILE A 182 5.81 -8.15 9.31
CA ILE A 182 6.38 -9.44 8.96
C ILE A 182 7.88 -9.25 8.76
N LEU A 183 8.69 -10.01 9.51
CA LEU A 183 10.14 -9.96 9.40
C LEU A 183 10.61 -10.41 8.01
N ASN A 184 11.63 -9.73 7.49
CA ASN A 184 12.33 -10.14 6.27
C ASN A 184 13.21 -11.36 6.51
N VAL A 185 13.77 -11.49 7.72
CA VAL A 185 14.58 -12.62 8.16
C VAL A 185 13.85 -13.39 9.27
N PRO A 186 12.93 -14.31 8.93
CA PRO A 186 12.19 -15.08 9.91
C PRO A 186 13.04 -16.10 10.68
N TYR A 187 14.22 -16.46 10.16
CA TYR A 187 15.10 -17.42 10.81
C TYR A 187 16.56 -17.20 10.44
N TYR A 188 17.44 -17.30 11.44
CA TYR A 188 18.88 -17.41 11.28
C TYR A 188 19.46 -18.32 12.37
N GLY A 189 20.50 -19.09 12.03
CA GLY A 189 21.08 -20.07 12.95
C GLY A 189 22.28 -20.79 12.36
N MET A 190 22.97 -21.60 13.17
CA MET A 190 24.03 -22.49 12.67
C MET A 190 23.40 -23.79 12.18
N ILE A 191 23.77 -24.23 10.97
CA ILE A 191 23.38 -25.55 10.45
C ILE A 191 24.45 -26.61 10.76
N GLU A 192 25.71 -26.20 10.79
CA GLU A 192 26.87 -27.02 11.16
C GLU A 192 27.90 -26.14 11.89
N PRO A 193 28.84 -26.71 12.66
CA PRO A 193 29.94 -25.95 13.22
C PRO A 193 30.71 -25.21 12.11
N GLY A 194 30.77 -23.88 12.18
CA GLY A 194 31.42 -23.06 11.15
C GLY A 194 30.51 -22.56 10.02
N THR A 195 29.26 -23.04 9.90
CA THR A 195 28.36 -22.67 8.80
C THR A 195 27.05 -22.09 9.33
N GLY A 196 26.86 -20.79 9.09
CA GLY A 196 25.62 -20.08 9.41
C GLY A 196 24.60 -20.23 8.28
N TYR A 197 23.33 -20.01 8.60
CA TYR A 197 22.24 -19.97 7.65
C TYR A 197 21.34 -18.79 8.00
N ILE A 198 20.98 -17.99 6.99
CA ILE A 198 20.05 -16.87 7.11
C ILE A 198 18.97 -17.07 6.06
N ARG A 199 17.72 -17.28 6.50
CA ARG A 199 16.57 -17.36 5.61
C ARG A 199 15.99 -15.97 5.42
N ILE A 200 16.06 -15.46 4.20
CA ILE A 200 15.38 -14.23 3.79
C ILE A 200 14.07 -14.63 3.10
N SER A 201 12.93 -14.21 3.63
CA SER A 201 11.62 -14.45 3.01
C SER A 201 11.20 -13.32 2.08
N ASN A 202 11.57 -12.08 2.39
CA ASN A 202 11.18 -10.90 1.62
C ASN A 202 12.34 -9.90 1.53
N PHE A 203 12.28 -9.03 0.52
CA PHE A 203 13.25 -7.94 0.30
C PHE A 203 12.55 -6.58 0.48
N THR A 204 11.85 -6.39 1.60
CA THR A 204 11.19 -5.11 1.88
C THR A 204 12.15 -4.13 2.56
N THR A 205 11.64 -2.93 2.85
CA THR A 205 12.35 -1.94 3.67
C THR A 205 12.85 -2.59 4.97
N GLY A 206 14.14 -2.47 5.25
CA GLY A 206 14.77 -3.04 6.45
C GLY A 206 15.43 -4.40 6.26
N ALA A 207 15.19 -5.11 5.15
CA ALA A 207 15.77 -6.43 4.91
C ALA A 207 17.30 -6.46 5.02
N SER A 208 17.98 -5.44 4.48
CA SER A 208 19.44 -5.32 4.58
C SER A 208 19.93 -5.21 6.02
N TYR A 209 19.23 -4.43 6.84
CA TYR A 209 19.54 -4.23 8.25
C TYR A 209 19.28 -5.49 9.08
N GLU A 210 18.17 -6.18 8.83
CA GLU A 210 17.87 -7.47 9.48
C GLU A 210 18.92 -8.54 9.17
N VAL A 211 19.34 -8.65 7.90
CA VAL A 211 20.41 -9.57 7.49
C VAL A 211 21.75 -9.19 8.14
N GLU A 212 22.08 -7.90 8.18
CA GLU A 212 23.30 -7.42 8.83
C GLU A 212 23.32 -7.78 10.33
N ASN A 213 22.20 -7.59 11.02
CA ASN A 213 22.07 -7.93 12.44
C ASN A 213 22.16 -9.44 12.67
N ALA A 214 21.44 -10.25 11.88
CA ALA A 214 21.51 -11.70 11.94
C ALA A 214 22.95 -12.20 11.73
N LEU A 215 23.67 -11.64 10.76
CA LEU A 215 25.07 -11.98 10.51
C LEU A 215 25.98 -11.58 11.68
N LYS A 216 25.78 -10.39 12.27
CA LYS A 216 26.56 -9.93 13.44
C LYS A 216 26.33 -10.83 14.65
N GLU A 217 25.10 -11.25 14.91
CA GLU A 217 24.76 -12.13 16.01
C GLU A 217 25.38 -13.52 15.82
N LEU A 218 25.26 -14.10 14.63
CA LEU A 218 25.87 -15.40 14.33
C LEU A 218 27.40 -15.36 14.51
N LYS A 219 28.08 -14.27 14.11
CA LYS A 219 29.52 -14.07 14.30
C LYS A 219 29.94 -13.85 15.75
N ARG A 220 29.06 -13.29 16.59
CA ARG A 220 29.34 -13.05 18.00
C ARG A 220 29.25 -14.35 18.80
N GLU A 221 28.30 -15.20 18.44
CA GLU A 221 27.97 -16.40 19.21
C GLU A 221 28.72 -17.65 18.71
N ASN A 222 29.27 -17.62 17.50
CA ASN A 222 29.92 -18.77 16.87
C ASN A 222 31.15 -18.36 16.05
N GLU A 223 32.10 -19.29 15.87
CA GLU A 223 33.15 -19.14 14.85
C GLU A 223 32.56 -19.46 13.47
N LEU A 224 32.49 -18.46 12.59
CA LEU A 224 31.94 -18.58 11.24
C LEU A 224 33.03 -18.67 10.18
N ASN A 225 32.99 -19.74 9.39
CA ASN A 225 33.83 -19.95 8.23
C ASN A 225 33.05 -19.78 6.91
N SER A 226 31.72 -19.97 6.92
CA SER A 226 30.85 -19.83 5.73
C SER A 226 29.39 -19.48 6.09
N LEU A 227 28.63 -19.00 5.10
CA LEU A 227 27.21 -18.58 5.18
C LEU A 227 26.41 -19.20 4.03
#